data_AF-A0A1S4AZR5-F1
#
_entry.id   AF-A0A1S4AZR5-F1
#
_cell.length_a   1.000
_cell.length_b   1.000
_cell.length_c   1.000
_cell.angle_alpha   90.00
_cell.angle_beta   90.00
_cell.angle_gamma   90.00
#
_symmetry.space_group_name_H-M   'P 1'
#
loop_
_entity.id
_entity.type
_entity.pdbx_description
1 polymer ?
#
loop_
_entity_poly.entity_id
_entity_poly.type
_entity_poly.pdbx_seq_one_letter_code
_entity_poly.pdbx_strand_id
1 'polypeptide(L)'
;MGKVVMVRLDLTILLREQKKKHSSAARVISTIKYLHNAGAKLVLISSWSPKADSQLLKLERVAEFLSSELELKVIPVELGSGLEQSLMEDGHNSDILLLENLSQFKQEQANCSEFARRLSSGVDIFVNDAFFQSHKILASNVGITSFCYSSIAGFHFDEGMSQLKKIIKMNKWPYYAIIGGANLAGKAAALQFLASRCDGFIFVGDAAFQIMHAFGLPVPMELVEQESLEAADMLLEAAKARGVKIVLPKDFWCVNDHYPLQMKTFPANHIMDGKSWKPVDVGPNTLEEMISVLSRCKACETFVGKSSYVMADLIENASIVWEFLKGRKLHGLLALDRAYPFELNWDAIYANTTLPLVVDVGSGNGLFLFRMAKMRKDWNFLGMENNEKLVSRCLDHVSQSGMTNGYFIATNATSTFQSIVSSYPGDLVLVSIQCPNPDFNKTEYRWRMVRRSLVEAIADLLASDGKVFLQSDVKEVAVRMKEEFMKYGKGKLTVVHDLEDSTSHQDRWLKENPFGIRSDWEQHVIDRGAPMYRLLLLKSSPSG
;
A
#
# COMPACT_ATOMS: atom_id res chain seq x y z
N MET A 1 -1.40 -14.25 25.59
CA MET A 1 -2.05 -14.47 24.29
C MET A 1 -1.17 -13.87 23.21
N GLY A 2 -0.98 -14.59 22.11
CA GLY A 2 -0.31 -14.04 20.93
C GLY A 2 -1.15 -12.94 20.28
N LYS A 3 -0.52 -12.10 19.47
CA LYS A 3 -1.22 -11.05 18.69
C LYS A 3 -2.14 -11.70 17.66
N VAL A 4 -3.29 -11.08 17.40
CA VAL A 4 -4.19 -11.49 16.30
C VAL A 4 -3.72 -10.83 15.02
N VAL A 5 -3.36 -11.65 14.03
CA VAL A 5 -2.80 -11.19 12.76
C VAL A 5 -3.73 -11.57 11.61
N MET A 6 -4.23 -10.56 10.91
CA MET A 6 -5.03 -10.75 9.71
C MET A 6 -4.15 -10.71 8.47
N VAL A 7 -4.19 -11.74 7.63
CA VAL A 7 -3.35 -11.87 6.43
C VAL A 7 -4.23 -11.83 5.18
N ARG A 8 -4.06 -10.81 4.34
CA ARG A 8 -4.67 -10.75 3.01
C ARG A 8 -3.85 -11.57 2.02
N LEU A 9 -4.51 -12.52 1.36
CA LEU A 9 -3.92 -13.40 0.35
C LEU A 9 -4.50 -13.12 -1.04
N ASP A 10 -3.77 -13.56 -2.07
CA ASP A 10 -4.33 -13.74 -3.41
C ASP A 10 -4.60 -15.23 -3.68
N LEU A 11 -5.73 -15.74 -3.18
CA LEU A 11 -6.08 -17.15 -3.37
C LEU A 11 -6.36 -17.51 -4.82
N THR A 12 -6.60 -16.54 -5.71
CA THR A 12 -6.76 -16.83 -7.14
C THR A 12 -5.49 -17.44 -7.72
N ILE A 13 -4.32 -17.06 -7.19
CA ILE A 13 -3.02 -17.61 -7.59
C ILE A 13 -2.85 -19.01 -6.99
N LEU A 14 -3.03 -19.14 -5.68
CA LEU A 14 -2.90 -20.41 -4.96
C LEU A 14 -3.79 -21.51 -5.54
N LEU A 15 -5.07 -21.20 -5.83
CA LEU A 15 -6.01 -22.16 -6.41
C LEU A 15 -5.70 -22.51 -7.87
N ARG A 16 -5.05 -21.61 -8.63
CA ARG A 16 -4.56 -21.92 -9.98
C ARG A 16 -3.32 -22.82 -9.95
N GLU A 17 -2.47 -22.68 -8.94
CA GLU A 17 -1.22 -23.44 -8.81
C GLU A 17 -1.40 -24.87 -8.30
N GLN A 18 -2.52 -25.19 -7.62
CA GLN A 18 -2.88 -26.56 -7.19
C GLN A 18 -2.83 -27.57 -8.37
N LYS A 19 -3.18 -27.13 -9.60
CA LYS A 19 -3.15 -27.99 -10.79
C LYS A 19 -1.75 -28.21 -11.36
N LYS A 20 -0.70 -27.48 -10.91
CA LYS A 20 0.59 -27.41 -11.61
C LYS A 20 1.86 -27.51 -10.74
N LYS A 21 1.79 -27.72 -9.40
CA LYS A 21 2.97 -27.91 -8.51
C LYS A 21 4.12 -26.88 -8.73
N HIS A 22 3.90 -25.59 -8.43
CA HIS A 22 4.93 -24.55 -8.61
C HIS A 22 4.99 -23.49 -7.47
N SER A 23 6.00 -22.61 -7.54
CA SER A 23 6.71 -21.96 -6.42
C SER A 23 6.10 -20.70 -5.81
N SER A 24 5.14 -20.00 -6.42
CA SER A 24 4.59 -18.75 -5.81
C SER A 24 3.83 -19.08 -4.52
N ALA A 25 3.16 -20.25 -4.50
CA ALA A 25 2.51 -20.78 -3.32
C ALA A 25 3.46 -20.93 -2.12
N ALA A 26 4.73 -21.25 -2.36
CA ALA A 26 5.70 -21.49 -1.30
C ALA A 26 5.95 -20.25 -0.43
N ARG A 27 5.93 -19.05 -1.01
CA ARG A 27 6.16 -17.79 -0.27
C ARG A 27 4.96 -17.36 0.55
N VAL A 28 3.76 -17.49 -0.01
CA VAL A 28 2.52 -17.23 0.73
C VAL A 28 2.39 -18.20 1.91
N ILE A 29 2.68 -19.49 1.68
CA ILE A 29 2.76 -20.51 2.73
C ILE A 29 3.82 -20.12 3.78
N SER A 30 4.98 -19.60 3.35
CA SER A 30 6.05 -19.15 4.25
C SER A 30 5.60 -17.99 5.15
N THR A 31 4.85 -17.01 4.64
CA THR A 31 4.30 -15.90 5.45
C THR A 31 3.41 -16.47 6.56
N ILE A 32 2.48 -17.37 6.21
CA ILE A 32 1.55 -17.97 7.17
C ILE A 32 2.30 -18.80 8.22
N LYS A 33 3.20 -19.70 7.80
CA LYS A 33 4.00 -20.55 8.70
C LYS A 33 4.89 -19.72 9.62
N TYR A 34 5.49 -18.63 9.12
CA TYR A 34 6.31 -17.74 9.95
C TYR A 34 5.50 -17.10 11.08
N LEU A 35 4.33 -16.54 10.76
CA LEU A 35 3.48 -15.89 11.76
C LEU A 35 2.91 -16.90 12.76
N HIS A 36 2.52 -18.10 12.28
CA HIS A 36 2.04 -19.19 13.12
C HIS A 36 3.11 -19.67 14.11
N ASN A 37 4.34 -19.90 13.62
CA ASN A 37 5.48 -20.30 14.46
C ASN A 37 5.87 -19.23 15.49
N ALA A 38 5.59 -17.95 15.20
CA ALA A 38 5.75 -16.85 16.15
C ALA A 38 4.64 -16.77 17.21
N GLY A 39 3.67 -17.69 17.18
CA GLY A 39 2.56 -17.79 18.14
C GLY A 39 1.40 -16.85 17.87
N ALA A 40 1.27 -16.31 16.65
CA ALA A 40 0.15 -15.44 16.29
C ALA A 40 -1.14 -16.23 16.04
N LYS A 41 -2.29 -15.68 16.45
CA LYS A 41 -3.60 -16.18 16.05
C LYS A 41 -3.94 -15.61 14.68
N LEU A 42 -4.08 -16.48 13.68
CA LEU A 42 -4.15 -16.05 12.27
C LEU A 42 -5.59 -15.99 11.74
N VAL A 43 -5.90 -14.91 11.03
CA VAL A 43 -7.14 -14.74 10.27
C VAL A 43 -6.80 -14.47 8.81
N LEU A 44 -7.12 -15.39 7.91
CA LEU A 44 -6.86 -15.29 6.48
C LEU A 44 -8.06 -14.66 5.78
N ILE A 45 -7.79 -13.73 4.87
CA ILE A 45 -8.81 -13.06 4.04
C ILE A 45 -8.37 -13.05 2.58
N SER A 46 -9.32 -13.16 1.65
CA SER A 46 -9.02 -13.11 0.21
C SER A 46 -10.28 -12.80 -0.61
N SER A 47 -10.07 -12.56 -1.91
CA SER A 47 -11.11 -12.49 -2.93
C SER A 47 -10.78 -13.46 -4.06
N TRP A 48 -11.75 -14.25 -4.51
CA TRP A 48 -11.59 -15.15 -5.65
C TRP A 48 -12.84 -15.19 -6.53
N SER A 49 -12.66 -15.37 -7.84
CA SER A 49 -13.77 -15.30 -8.80
C SER A 49 -14.61 -16.58 -8.82
N PRO A 50 -15.94 -16.49 -8.76
CA PRO A 50 -16.82 -17.65 -8.89
C PRO A 50 -16.88 -18.24 -10.31
N LYS A 51 -16.23 -17.62 -11.30
CA LYS A 51 -16.15 -18.14 -12.68
C LYS A 51 -15.12 -19.27 -12.85
N ALA A 52 -14.24 -19.48 -11.87
CA ALA A 52 -13.26 -20.55 -11.88
C ALA A 52 -13.87 -21.82 -11.28
N ASP A 53 -14.49 -22.66 -12.12
CA ASP A 53 -14.95 -24.02 -11.79
C ASP A 53 -15.92 -24.07 -10.59
N SER A 54 -17.23 -24.04 -10.86
CA SER A 54 -18.32 -23.87 -9.88
C SER A 54 -18.31 -24.86 -8.70
N GLN A 55 -17.57 -25.97 -8.81
CA GLN A 55 -17.39 -26.94 -7.75
C GLN A 55 -16.26 -26.58 -6.76
N LEU A 56 -15.20 -25.85 -7.14
CA LEU A 56 -14.01 -25.59 -6.31
C LEU A 56 -14.10 -24.35 -5.41
N LEU A 57 -15.26 -23.68 -5.35
CA LEU A 57 -15.36 -22.31 -4.82
C LEU A 57 -16.08 -22.16 -3.48
N LYS A 58 -16.49 -23.27 -2.87
CA LYS A 58 -17.07 -23.28 -1.51
C LYS A 58 -15.98 -23.03 -0.47
N LEU A 59 -16.29 -22.22 0.54
CA LEU A 59 -15.34 -21.79 1.57
C LEU A 59 -14.66 -22.97 2.26
N GLU A 60 -15.41 -24.05 2.50
CA GLU A 60 -14.94 -25.27 3.15
C GLU A 60 -13.84 -25.96 2.34
N ARG A 61 -13.99 -26.04 1.01
CA ARG A 61 -12.99 -26.67 0.13
C ARG A 61 -11.70 -25.85 0.06
N VAL A 62 -11.82 -24.52 0.11
CA VAL A 62 -10.64 -23.64 0.17
C VAL A 62 -9.91 -23.81 1.50
N ALA A 63 -10.64 -23.94 2.61
CA ALA A 63 -10.07 -24.26 3.91
C ALA A 63 -9.40 -25.65 3.94
N GLU A 64 -10.01 -26.68 3.35
CA GLU A 64 -9.42 -28.03 3.19
C GLU A 64 -8.12 -27.97 2.38
N PHE A 65 -8.13 -27.26 1.25
CA PHE A 65 -6.94 -27.08 0.42
C PHE A 65 -5.81 -26.39 1.19
N LEU A 66 -6.10 -25.25 1.84
CA LEU A 66 -5.10 -24.55 2.64
C LEU A 66 -4.61 -25.40 3.83
N SER A 67 -5.48 -26.20 4.43
CA SER A 67 -5.07 -27.09 5.51
C SER A 67 -4.07 -28.14 5.04
N SER A 68 -4.29 -28.70 3.85
CA SER A 68 -3.37 -29.65 3.23
C SER A 68 -2.03 -29.02 2.87
N GLU A 69 -2.03 -27.82 2.27
CA GLU A 69 -0.80 -27.13 1.85
C GLU A 69 0.02 -26.59 3.04
N LEU A 70 -0.67 -26.15 4.09
CA LEU A 70 -0.03 -25.61 5.30
C LEU A 70 0.41 -26.70 6.28
N GLU A 71 -0.17 -27.90 6.19
CA GLU A 71 -0.08 -28.94 7.23
C GLU A 71 -0.55 -28.42 8.60
N LEU A 72 -1.52 -27.50 8.58
CA LEU A 72 -2.10 -26.83 9.75
C LEU A 72 -3.62 -26.79 9.59
N LYS A 73 -4.36 -26.83 10.69
CA LYS A 73 -5.81 -26.81 10.64
C LYS A 73 -6.32 -25.40 10.29
N VAL A 74 -7.02 -25.29 9.16
CA VAL A 74 -7.70 -24.06 8.73
C VAL A 74 -9.21 -24.23 8.89
N ILE A 75 -9.85 -23.31 9.62
CA ILE A 75 -11.27 -23.31 9.94
C ILE A 75 -11.98 -22.22 9.15
N PRO A 76 -13.03 -22.55 8.36
CA PRO A 76 -13.85 -21.55 7.70
C PRO A 76 -14.73 -20.79 8.70
N VAL A 77 -14.82 -19.47 8.56
CA VAL A 77 -15.57 -18.59 9.47
C VAL A 77 -16.34 -17.52 8.70
N GLU A 78 -17.57 -17.24 9.13
CA GLU A 78 -18.39 -16.15 8.61
C GLU A 78 -18.05 -14.79 9.27
N LEU A 79 -18.13 -13.71 8.51
CA LEU A 79 -17.82 -12.37 9.01
C LEU A 79 -18.88 -11.91 10.03
N GLY A 80 -18.44 -11.33 11.15
CA GLY A 80 -19.31 -10.80 12.20
C GLY A 80 -19.29 -11.68 13.44
N SER A 81 -20.45 -12.16 13.89
CA SER A 81 -20.57 -12.95 15.12
C SER A 81 -19.69 -14.21 15.10
N GLY A 82 -19.50 -14.84 13.94
CA GLY A 82 -18.61 -15.99 13.79
C GLY A 82 -17.15 -15.64 14.10
N LEU A 83 -16.61 -14.58 13.49
CA LEU A 83 -15.25 -14.11 13.76
C LEU A 83 -15.07 -13.68 15.22
N GLU A 84 -16.00 -12.92 15.79
CA GLU A 84 -15.91 -12.44 17.17
C GLU A 84 -15.91 -13.61 18.17
N GLN A 85 -16.78 -14.59 17.97
CA GLN A 85 -16.81 -15.81 18.79
C GLN A 85 -15.51 -16.61 18.67
N SER A 86 -15.06 -16.90 17.45
CA SER A 86 -13.82 -17.65 17.23
C SER A 86 -12.57 -16.93 17.76
N LEU A 87 -12.57 -15.59 17.82
CA LEU A 87 -11.50 -14.83 18.45
C LEU A 87 -11.52 -14.91 19.97
N MET A 88 -12.70 -14.94 20.60
CA MET A 88 -12.91 -15.05 22.06
C MET A 88 -12.76 -16.47 22.61
N GLU A 89 -12.90 -17.50 21.79
CA GLU A 89 -12.64 -18.88 22.19
C GLU A 89 -11.15 -19.08 22.50
N ASP A 90 -10.87 -19.53 23.74
CA ASP A 90 -9.56 -20.00 24.21
C ASP A 90 -9.14 -21.34 23.55
N GLY A 91 -9.91 -21.82 22.57
CA GLY A 91 -9.70 -23.07 21.84
C GLY A 91 -8.37 -23.08 21.09
N HIS A 92 -7.63 -24.20 21.26
CA HIS A 92 -6.36 -24.59 20.66
C HIS A 92 -5.59 -23.46 19.94
N ASN A 93 -4.55 -22.94 20.60
CA ASN A 93 -3.58 -21.92 20.13
C ASN A 93 -2.97 -22.12 18.72
N SER A 94 -3.37 -23.14 17.97
CA SER A 94 -2.82 -23.57 16.68
C SER A 94 -3.74 -23.40 15.48
N ASP A 95 -5.03 -23.11 15.66
CA ASP A 95 -5.99 -23.10 14.54
C ASP A 95 -5.97 -21.77 13.77
N ILE A 96 -6.02 -21.86 12.44
CA ILE A 96 -6.02 -20.71 11.52
C ILE A 96 -7.46 -20.46 11.04
N LEU A 97 -7.94 -19.23 11.10
CA LEU A 97 -9.29 -18.88 10.63
C LEU A 97 -9.24 -18.41 9.17
N LEU A 98 -10.21 -18.79 8.34
CA LEU A 98 -10.38 -18.32 6.97
C LEU A 98 -11.76 -17.67 6.81
N LEU A 99 -11.79 -16.39 6.45
CA LEU A 99 -13.04 -15.70 6.17
C LEU A 99 -13.63 -16.06 4.81
N GLU A 100 -14.95 -15.91 4.72
CA GLU A 100 -15.71 -15.99 3.48
C GLU A 100 -15.19 -15.07 2.35
N ASN A 101 -15.57 -15.41 1.12
CA ASN A 101 -15.05 -14.76 -0.08
C ASN A 101 -15.44 -13.27 -0.13
N LEU A 102 -14.47 -12.38 0.09
CA LEU A 102 -14.74 -10.95 0.18
C LEU A 102 -15.27 -10.32 -1.13
N SER A 103 -15.09 -10.99 -2.28
CA SER A 103 -15.64 -10.52 -3.56
C SER A 103 -17.18 -10.51 -3.62
N GLN A 104 -17.85 -11.20 -2.67
CA GLN A 104 -19.30 -11.23 -2.56
C GLN A 104 -19.87 -9.96 -1.90
N PHE A 105 -19.03 -9.16 -1.23
CA PHE A 105 -19.45 -7.96 -0.53
C PHE A 105 -19.32 -6.73 -1.43
N LYS A 106 -20.43 -6.03 -1.69
CA LYS A 106 -20.39 -4.75 -2.42
C LYS A 106 -19.55 -3.71 -1.67
N GLN A 107 -19.55 -3.79 -0.34
CA GLN A 107 -18.81 -2.93 0.56
C GLN A 107 -17.28 -3.07 0.40
N GLU A 108 -16.80 -4.24 -0.01
CA GLU A 108 -15.38 -4.48 -0.32
C GLU A 108 -14.93 -3.61 -1.51
N GLN A 109 -15.69 -3.67 -2.61
CA GLN A 109 -15.40 -2.91 -3.83
C GLN A 109 -15.59 -1.40 -3.61
N ALA A 110 -16.53 -1.01 -2.76
CA ALA A 110 -16.77 0.40 -2.41
C ALA A 110 -15.74 0.97 -1.43
N ASN A 111 -14.77 0.17 -0.95
CA ASN A 111 -13.83 0.57 0.10
C ASN A 111 -14.54 1.17 1.33
N CYS A 112 -15.66 0.56 1.74
CA CYS A 112 -16.51 1.10 2.78
C CYS A 112 -15.80 1.10 4.15
N SER A 113 -15.77 2.27 4.80
CA SER A 113 -15.09 2.44 6.08
C SER A 113 -15.71 1.61 7.22
N GLU A 114 -17.02 1.43 7.23
CA GLU A 114 -17.71 0.64 8.26
C GLU A 114 -17.39 -0.85 8.09
N PHE A 115 -17.36 -1.32 6.84
CA PHE A 115 -16.99 -2.69 6.52
C PHE A 115 -15.53 -2.98 6.83
N ALA A 116 -14.61 -2.06 6.50
CA ALA A 116 -13.20 -2.16 6.88
C ALA A 116 -13.01 -2.20 8.41
N ARG A 117 -13.80 -1.42 9.17
CA ARG A 117 -13.77 -1.44 10.65
C ARG A 117 -14.26 -2.78 11.20
N ARG A 118 -15.35 -3.31 10.64
CA ARG A 118 -15.89 -4.62 11.01
C ARG A 118 -14.88 -5.73 10.73
N LEU A 119 -14.21 -5.69 9.58
CA LEU A 119 -13.14 -6.64 9.22
C LEU A 119 -11.97 -6.61 10.21
N SER A 120 -11.53 -5.42 10.64
CA SER A 120 -10.42 -5.27 11.59
C SER A 120 -10.78 -5.49 13.06
N SER A 121 -12.04 -5.78 13.38
CA SER A 121 -12.49 -5.92 14.76
C SER A 121 -11.76 -7.06 15.46
N GLY A 122 -11.05 -6.76 16.56
CA GLY A 122 -10.24 -7.76 17.28
C GLY A 122 -8.92 -8.14 16.60
N VAL A 123 -8.51 -7.43 15.53
CA VAL A 123 -7.24 -7.65 14.82
C VAL A 123 -6.20 -6.63 15.28
N ASP A 124 -5.02 -7.10 15.72
CA ASP A 124 -3.91 -6.22 16.06
C ASP A 124 -3.13 -5.78 14.81
N ILE A 125 -2.72 -6.75 13.99
CA ILE A 125 -1.78 -6.55 12.88
C ILE A 125 -2.43 -6.97 11.58
N PHE A 126 -2.30 -6.15 10.55
CA PHE A 126 -2.66 -6.50 9.17
C PHE A 126 -1.39 -6.81 8.36
N VAL A 127 -1.39 -7.94 7.67
CA VAL A 127 -0.34 -8.34 6.73
C VAL A 127 -0.97 -8.42 5.35
N ASN A 128 -0.46 -7.65 4.40
CA ASN A 128 -0.88 -7.74 3.01
C ASN A 128 0.14 -8.56 2.22
N ASP A 129 -0.24 -9.79 1.85
CA ASP A 129 0.56 -10.67 1.01
C ASP A 129 0.00 -10.77 -0.43
N ALA A 130 -1.00 -9.95 -0.75
CA ALA A 130 -1.66 -9.89 -2.05
C ALA A 130 -1.10 -8.77 -2.94
N PHE A 131 0.20 -8.85 -3.27
CA PHE A 131 0.88 -7.86 -4.13
C PHE A 131 0.06 -7.55 -5.37
N PHE A 132 -0.48 -8.58 -6.01
CA PHE A 132 -1.18 -8.50 -7.28
C PHE A 132 -2.53 -7.77 -7.25
N GLN A 133 -2.98 -7.41 -6.05
CA GLN A 133 -4.18 -6.62 -5.82
C GLN A 133 -3.86 -5.23 -5.25
N SER A 134 -2.58 -4.89 -5.07
CA SER A 134 -2.13 -3.62 -4.47
C SER A 134 -2.59 -2.37 -5.24
N HIS A 135 -2.93 -2.46 -6.52
CA HIS A 135 -3.48 -1.36 -7.29
C HIS A 135 -4.97 -1.07 -6.99
N LYS A 136 -5.70 -2.03 -6.43
CA LYS A 136 -7.15 -1.92 -6.20
C LYS A 136 -7.46 -1.20 -4.90
N ILE A 137 -8.39 -0.25 -4.95
CA ILE A 137 -8.89 0.45 -3.76
C ILE A 137 -10.03 -0.38 -3.18
N LEU A 138 -9.71 -1.24 -2.21
CA LEU A 138 -10.66 -2.16 -1.59
C LEU A 138 -10.67 -2.00 -0.07
N ALA A 139 -11.78 -2.35 0.58
CA ALA A 139 -11.90 -2.23 2.03
C ALA A 139 -10.84 -3.07 2.74
N SER A 140 -10.64 -4.31 2.33
CA SER A 140 -9.66 -5.23 2.92
C SER A 140 -8.24 -5.12 2.34
N ASN A 141 -7.98 -4.11 1.50
CA ASN A 141 -6.65 -3.82 0.96
C ASN A 141 -6.14 -2.44 1.41
N VAL A 142 -7.01 -1.43 1.38
CA VAL A 142 -6.72 -0.03 1.69
C VAL A 142 -7.43 0.41 2.95
N GLY A 143 -8.75 0.25 3.03
CA GLY A 143 -9.57 0.74 4.15
C GLY A 143 -9.13 0.20 5.50
N ILE A 144 -8.84 -1.10 5.56
CA ILE A 144 -8.50 -1.87 6.76
C ILE A 144 -7.26 -1.34 7.49
N THR A 145 -6.28 -0.81 6.75
CA THR A 145 -5.06 -0.19 7.30
C THR A 145 -5.32 1.05 8.15
N SER A 146 -6.56 1.55 8.16
CA SER A 146 -6.98 2.66 9.03
C SER A 146 -7.44 2.23 10.41
N PHE A 147 -7.60 0.92 10.63
CA PHE A 147 -8.18 0.37 11.85
C PHE A 147 -7.29 -0.66 12.55
N CYS A 148 -6.21 -1.13 11.90
CA CYS A 148 -5.21 -2.00 12.51
C CYS A 148 -4.07 -1.17 13.12
N TYR A 149 -3.48 -1.68 14.21
CA TYR A 149 -2.35 -1.02 14.90
C TYR A 149 -1.09 -0.97 14.03
N SER A 150 -0.82 -2.06 13.29
CA SER A 150 0.27 -2.13 12.32
C SER A 150 -0.20 -2.75 11.01
N SER A 151 0.38 -2.33 9.90
CA SER A 151 0.09 -2.83 8.55
C SER A 151 1.40 -3.07 7.81
N ILE A 152 1.71 -4.33 7.49
CA ILE A 152 3.00 -4.72 6.89
C ILE A 152 2.82 -5.58 5.63
N ALA A 153 3.88 -5.69 4.84
CA ALA A 153 3.93 -6.58 3.67
C ALA A 153 4.28 -8.01 4.11
N GLY A 154 3.67 -9.02 3.47
CA GLY A 154 4.12 -10.41 3.56
C GLY A 154 5.30 -10.71 2.61
N PHE A 155 5.82 -11.93 2.64
CA PHE A 155 7.01 -12.30 1.85
C PHE A 155 6.75 -12.31 0.34
N HIS A 156 5.57 -12.75 -0.10
CA HIS A 156 5.21 -12.71 -1.51
C HIS A 156 5.00 -11.27 -1.98
N PHE A 157 4.48 -10.40 -1.10
CA PHE A 157 4.42 -8.96 -1.37
C PHE A 157 5.80 -8.32 -1.52
N ASP A 158 6.73 -8.61 -0.61
CA ASP A 158 8.09 -8.07 -0.66
C ASP A 158 8.86 -8.55 -1.90
N GLU A 159 8.68 -9.80 -2.32
CA GLU A 159 9.27 -10.33 -3.55
C GLU A 159 8.76 -9.58 -4.79
N GLY A 160 7.44 -9.40 -4.90
CA GLY A 160 6.83 -8.61 -5.97
C GLY A 160 7.33 -7.16 -6.00
N MET A 161 7.53 -6.56 -4.82
CA MET A 161 8.11 -5.23 -4.68
C MET A 161 9.57 -5.18 -5.15
N SER A 162 10.37 -6.17 -4.76
CA SER A 162 11.79 -6.28 -5.12
C SER A 162 11.96 -6.45 -6.62
N GLN A 163 11.11 -7.28 -7.24
CA GLN A 163 11.07 -7.41 -8.70
C GLN A 163 10.70 -6.08 -9.36
N LEU A 164 9.65 -5.40 -8.89
CA LEU A 164 9.25 -4.09 -9.43
C LEU A 164 10.40 -3.06 -9.35
N LYS A 165 11.11 -3.01 -8.23
CA LYS A 165 12.29 -2.13 -8.05
C LYS A 165 13.43 -2.46 -9.02
N LYS A 166 13.66 -3.74 -9.32
CA LYS A 166 14.67 -4.17 -10.31
C LYS A 166 14.31 -3.66 -11.70
N ILE A 167 13.05 -3.83 -12.15
CA ILE A 167 12.58 -3.36 -13.47
C ILE A 167 12.84 -1.86 -13.62
N ILE A 168 12.45 -1.07 -12.60
CA ILE A 168 12.57 0.39 -12.63
C ILE A 168 14.03 0.84 -12.74
N LYS A 169 14.94 0.12 -12.07
CA LYS A 169 16.37 0.42 -12.04
C LYS A 169 17.15 -0.25 -13.18
N MET A 170 16.51 -1.04 -14.03
CA MET A 170 17.18 -1.82 -15.07
C MET A 170 17.75 -0.90 -16.15
N ASN A 171 19.05 -1.03 -16.38
CA ASN A 171 19.84 -0.23 -17.32
C ASN A 171 20.81 -1.10 -18.16
N LYS A 172 20.50 -2.40 -18.29
CA LYS A 172 21.27 -3.38 -19.07
C LYS A 172 20.62 -3.60 -20.44
N TRP A 173 21.45 -3.67 -21.47
CA TRP A 173 21.05 -3.82 -22.87
C TRP A 173 21.76 -5.02 -23.53
N PRO A 174 21.12 -5.77 -24.45
CA PRO A 174 19.72 -5.62 -24.86
C PRO A 174 18.74 -6.21 -23.82
N TYR A 175 17.56 -5.62 -23.71
CA TYR A 175 16.47 -5.93 -22.80
C TYR A 175 15.25 -6.43 -23.58
N TYR A 176 14.86 -7.68 -23.32
CA TYR A 176 13.67 -8.29 -23.93
C TYR A 176 12.61 -8.58 -22.85
N ALA A 177 11.35 -8.29 -23.20
CA ALA A 177 10.19 -8.61 -22.37
C ALA A 177 9.39 -9.77 -22.98
N ILE A 178 9.23 -10.87 -22.23
CA ILE A 178 8.42 -12.01 -22.67
C ILE A 178 6.98 -11.80 -22.21
N ILE A 179 5.98 -11.77 -23.08
CA ILE A 179 4.58 -11.42 -22.75
C ILE A 179 3.64 -12.58 -23.05
N GLY A 180 2.70 -12.87 -22.15
CA GLY A 180 1.73 -13.93 -22.40
C GLY A 180 0.58 -14.04 -21.42
N GLY A 181 -0.21 -15.10 -21.57
CA GLY A 181 -1.52 -15.28 -20.94
C GLY A 181 -2.63 -14.44 -21.58
N ALA A 182 -3.89 -14.75 -21.25
CA ALA A 182 -5.08 -14.07 -21.76
C ALA A 182 -5.20 -12.58 -21.38
N ASN A 183 -6.20 -11.90 -21.95
CA ASN A 183 -6.54 -10.48 -21.72
C ASN A 183 -5.38 -9.53 -22.03
N LEU A 184 -5.03 -9.43 -23.32
CA LEU A 184 -4.04 -8.45 -23.79
C LEU A 184 -4.53 -7.02 -23.59
N ALA A 185 -5.83 -6.76 -23.73
CA ALA A 185 -6.47 -5.47 -23.47
C ALA A 185 -6.09 -4.90 -22.09
N GLY A 186 -6.16 -5.72 -21.04
CA GLY A 186 -5.76 -5.35 -19.69
C GLY A 186 -4.26 -5.04 -19.52
N LYS A 187 -3.43 -5.40 -20.52
CA LYS A 187 -1.97 -5.19 -20.55
C LYS A 187 -1.54 -4.12 -21.55
N ALA A 188 -2.45 -3.60 -22.39
CA ALA A 188 -2.16 -2.71 -23.51
C ALA A 188 -1.15 -1.61 -23.19
N ALA A 189 -1.41 -0.93 -22.08
CA ALA A 189 -0.67 0.25 -21.74
C ALA A 189 0.65 -0.09 -21.01
N ALA A 190 0.75 -1.26 -20.35
CA ALA A 190 2.03 -1.84 -19.92
C ALA A 190 2.95 -2.12 -21.11
N LEU A 191 2.36 -2.68 -22.17
CA LEU A 191 3.06 -3.01 -23.41
C LEU A 191 3.57 -1.76 -24.12
N GLN A 192 2.78 -0.69 -24.16
CA GLN A 192 3.24 0.60 -24.72
C GLN A 192 4.45 1.17 -23.96
N PHE A 193 4.45 1.09 -22.63
CA PHE A 193 5.62 1.52 -21.86
C PHE A 193 6.83 0.64 -22.09
N LEU A 194 6.66 -0.68 -22.09
CA LEU A 194 7.77 -1.59 -22.37
C LEU A 194 8.32 -1.32 -23.78
N ALA A 195 7.48 -1.01 -24.76
CA ALA A 195 7.92 -0.64 -26.10
C ALA A 195 8.77 0.64 -26.09
N SER A 196 8.61 1.49 -25.06
CA SER A 196 9.45 2.66 -24.85
C SER A 196 10.81 2.38 -24.16
N ARG A 197 11.09 1.13 -23.76
CA ARG A 197 12.28 0.78 -22.97
C ARG A 197 12.98 -0.51 -23.37
N CYS A 198 12.29 -1.48 -23.94
CA CYS A 198 12.87 -2.75 -24.37
C CYS A 198 13.37 -2.67 -25.81
N ASP A 199 14.32 -3.54 -26.13
CA ASP A 199 14.79 -3.80 -27.49
C ASP A 199 13.91 -4.83 -28.20
N GLY A 200 13.16 -5.62 -27.43
CA GLY A 200 12.22 -6.56 -28.02
C GLY A 200 11.18 -7.14 -27.09
N PHE A 201 10.17 -7.73 -27.73
CA PHE A 201 9.12 -8.51 -27.12
C PHE A 201 9.16 -9.95 -27.62
N ILE A 202 8.83 -10.90 -26.74
CA ILE A 202 8.61 -12.30 -27.09
C ILE A 202 7.20 -12.66 -26.65
N PHE A 203 6.28 -12.91 -27.58
CA PHE A 203 4.91 -13.27 -27.23
C PHE A 203 4.72 -14.78 -27.13
N VAL A 204 4.07 -15.25 -26.06
CA VAL A 204 3.73 -16.66 -25.83
C VAL A 204 2.30 -16.80 -25.27
N GLY A 205 1.73 -18.01 -25.36
CA GLY A 205 0.34 -18.27 -24.93
C GLY A 205 -0.70 -17.41 -25.67
N ASP A 206 -1.86 -17.16 -25.05
CA ASP A 206 -2.99 -16.51 -25.72
C ASP A 206 -2.70 -15.09 -26.26
N ALA A 207 -1.77 -14.37 -25.63
CA ALA A 207 -1.33 -13.07 -26.10
C ALA A 207 -0.67 -13.13 -27.49
N ALA A 208 0.01 -14.25 -27.80
CA ALA A 208 0.65 -14.43 -29.09
C ALA A 208 -0.36 -14.45 -30.22
N PHE A 209 -1.53 -15.07 -30.03
CA PHE A 209 -2.59 -15.12 -31.04
C PHE A 209 -3.12 -13.74 -31.40
N GLN A 210 -3.25 -12.85 -30.40
CA GLN A 210 -3.71 -11.46 -30.63
C GLN A 210 -2.71 -10.70 -31.50
N ILE A 211 -1.42 -10.79 -31.17
CA ILE A 211 -0.37 -10.10 -31.91
C ILE A 211 -0.16 -10.73 -33.30
N MET A 212 -0.17 -12.05 -33.42
CA MET A 212 -0.10 -12.75 -34.70
C MET A 212 -1.24 -12.32 -35.64
N HIS A 213 -2.47 -12.24 -35.13
CA HIS A 213 -3.62 -11.74 -35.88
C HIS A 213 -3.39 -10.29 -36.33
N ALA A 214 -2.90 -9.41 -35.46
CA ALA A 214 -2.58 -8.02 -35.81
C ALA A 214 -1.45 -7.89 -36.85
N PHE A 215 -0.53 -8.86 -36.93
CA PHE A 215 0.46 -8.99 -38.02
C PHE A 215 -0.14 -9.52 -39.33
N GLY A 216 -1.42 -9.85 -39.38
CA GLY A 216 -2.08 -10.44 -40.54
C GLY A 216 -1.76 -11.93 -40.73
N LEU A 217 -1.27 -12.62 -39.69
CA LEU A 217 -1.05 -14.06 -39.74
C LEU A 217 -2.37 -14.83 -39.57
N PRO A 218 -2.53 -16.00 -40.21
CA PRO A 218 -3.73 -16.80 -40.08
C PRO A 218 -3.84 -17.40 -38.67
N VAL A 219 -4.81 -16.93 -37.89
CA VAL A 219 -5.12 -17.40 -36.53
C VAL A 219 -6.62 -17.71 -36.43
N PRO A 220 -7.02 -18.83 -35.81
CA PRO A 220 -8.43 -19.10 -35.53
C PRO A 220 -9.08 -17.97 -34.71
N MET A 221 -10.22 -17.46 -35.18
CA MET A 221 -10.91 -16.36 -34.49
C MET A 221 -11.35 -16.71 -33.06
N GLU A 222 -11.54 -18.00 -32.75
CA GLU A 222 -11.86 -18.47 -31.40
C GLU A 222 -10.72 -18.27 -30.38
N LEU A 223 -9.49 -18.11 -30.86
CA LEU A 223 -8.32 -17.79 -30.04
C LEU A 223 -8.06 -16.27 -29.96
N VAL A 224 -8.82 -15.47 -30.70
CA VAL A 224 -8.65 -14.01 -30.77
C VAL A 224 -9.73 -13.33 -29.92
N GLU A 225 -9.28 -12.54 -28.94
CA GLU A 225 -10.12 -11.73 -28.08
C GLU A 225 -10.41 -10.39 -28.76
N GLN A 226 -11.67 -10.12 -29.07
CA GLN A 226 -12.07 -8.90 -29.81
C GLN A 226 -11.65 -7.60 -29.10
N GLU A 227 -11.75 -7.57 -27.77
CA GLU A 227 -11.36 -6.45 -26.92
C GLU A 227 -9.84 -6.19 -26.93
N SER A 228 -9.03 -7.18 -27.34
CA SER A 228 -7.57 -7.13 -27.35
C SER A 228 -6.97 -6.60 -28.67
N LEU A 229 -7.79 -6.39 -29.71
CA LEU A 229 -7.32 -5.99 -31.05
C LEU A 229 -6.73 -4.57 -31.05
N GLU A 230 -7.43 -3.60 -30.47
CA GLU A 230 -6.95 -2.21 -30.36
C GLU A 230 -5.61 -2.15 -29.61
N ALA A 231 -5.50 -2.92 -28.52
CA ALA A 231 -4.28 -3.02 -27.74
C ALA A 231 -3.09 -3.59 -28.53
N ALA A 232 -3.36 -4.61 -29.37
CA ALA A 232 -2.36 -5.21 -30.24
C ALA A 232 -1.87 -4.19 -31.29
N ASP A 233 -2.79 -3.50 -31.96
CA ASP A 233 -2.46 -2.52 -33.00
C ASP A 233 -1.63 -1.36 -32.44
N MET A 234 -2.04 -0.77 -31.31
CA MET A 234 -1.28 0.29 -30.66
C MET A 234 0.14 -0.15 -30.27
N LEU A 235 0.30 -1.41 -29.84
CA LEU A 235 1.61 -1.95 -29.52
C LEU A 235 2.48 -2.09 -30.78
N LEU A 236 1.93 -2.61 -31.88
CA LEU A 236 2.67 -2.77 -33.13
C LEU A 236 3.14 -1.41 -33.67
N GLU A 237 2.31 -0.39 -33.59
CA GLU A 237 2.67 0.97 -33.94
C GLU A 237 3.82 1.50 -33.07
N ALA A 238 3.72 1.35 -31.75
CA ALA A 238 4.75 1.79 -30.81
C ALA A 238 6.08 1.04 -31.03
N ALA A 239 6.02 -0.27 -31.24
CA ALA A 239 7.19 -1.10 -31.51
C ALA A 239 7.86 -0.70 -32.83
N LYS A 240 7.07 -0.49 -33.89
CA LYS A 240 7.56 -0.06 -35.21
C LYS A 240 8.21 1.32 -35.15
N ALA A 241 7.60 2.27 -34.44
CA ALA A 241 8.12 3.63 -34.30
C ALA A 241 9.53 3.67 -33.66
N ARG A 242 9.86 2.66 -32.85
CA ARG A 242 11.12 2.58 -32.10
C ARG A 242 12.07 1.48 -32.55
N GLY A 243 11.69 0.70 -33.55
CA GLY A 243 12.48 -0.45 -34.01
C GLY A 243 12.57 -1.59 -32.98
N VAL A 244 11.57 -1.72 -32.09
CA VAL A 244 11.50 -2.81 -31.10
C VAL A 244 11.22 -4.11 -31.83
N LYS A 245 12.05 -5.13 -31.60
CA LYS A 245 11.90 -6.44 -32.24
C LYS A 245 10.74 -7.22 -31.62
N ILE A 246 9.82 -7.72 -32.42
CA ILE A 246 8.77 -8.63 -31.95
C ILE A 246 9.09 -10.05 -32.40
N VAL A 247 9.15 -10.98 -31.45
CA VAL A 247 9.33 -12.41 -31.67
C VAL A 247 7.99 -13.10 -31.41
N LEU A 248 7.50 -13.81 -32.43
CA LEU A 248 6.25 -14.58 -32.38
C LEU A 248 6.55 -16.08 -32.42
N PRO A 249 5.65 -16.92 -31.90
CA PRO A 249 5.79 -18.37 -32.03
C PRO A 249 5.81 -18.82 -33.48
N LYS A 250 6.67 -19.80 -33.78
CA LYS A 250 6.77 -20.48 -35.08
C LYS A 250 5.98 -21.77 -35.13
N ASP A 251 5.71 -22.36 -33.98
CA ASP A 251 5.01 -23.63 -33.81
C ASP A 251 4.41 -23.74 -32.41
N PHE A 252 3.45 -24.66 -32.27
CA PHE A 252 2.72 -24.90 -31.03
C PHE A 252 2.61 -26.40 -30.76
N TRP A 253 2.66 -26.79 -29.48
CA TRP A 253 2.13 -28.07 -29.04
C TRP A 253 0.61 -27.99 -29.01
N CYS A 254 -0.05 -28.95 -29.65
CA CYS A 254 -1.50 -29.06 -29.67
C CYS A 254 -1.96 -30.40 -29.11
N VAL A 255 -3.08 -30.39 -28.39
CA VAL A 255 -3.79 -31.59 -27.91
C VAL A 255 -5.05 -31.82 -28.74
N ASN A 256 -5.42 -33.08 -28.92
CA ASN A 256 -6.69 -33.40 -29.56
C ASN A 256 -7.85 -33.36 -28.55
N ASP A 257 -8.91 -32.62 -28.86
CA ASP A 257 -10.11 -32.49 -28.02
C ASP A 257 -10.79 -33.84 -27.72
N HIS A 258 -10.76 -34.78 -28.66
CA HIS A 258 -11.35 -36.11 -28.51
C HIS A 258 -10.39 -37.12 -27.88
N TYR A 259 -9.07 -36.85 -27.96
CA TYR A 259 -8.01 -37.72 -27.45
C TYR A 259 -6.93 -36.89 -26.74
N PRO A 260 -7.17 -36.40 -25.52
CA PRO A 260 -6.29 -35.44 -24.83
C PRO A 260 -4.87 -35.94 -24.54
N LEU A 261 -4.67 -37.27 -24.59
CA LEU A 261 -3.37 -37.91 -24.45
C LEU A 261 -2.52 -37.85 -25.73
N GLN A 262 -3.11 -37.47 -26.87
CA GLN A 262 -2.38 -37.26 -28.12
C GLN A 262 -1.90 -35.82 -28.21
N MET A 263 -0.58 -35.64 -28.25
CA MET A 263 0.08 -34.35 -28.50
C MET A 263 0.81 -34.38 -29.84
N LYS A 264 0.71 -33.29 -30.60
CA LYS A 264 1.45 -33.07 -31.84
C LYS A 264 1.89 -31.63 -31.95
N THR A 265 2.96 -31.39 -32.70
CA THR A 265 3.37 -30.02 -33.06
C THR A 265 2.70 -29.58 -34.34
N PHE A 266 2.26 -28.32 -34.39
CA PHE A 266 1.74 -27.68 -35.59
C PHE A 266 2.50 -26.37 -35.83
N PRO A 267 2.86 -26.04 -37.08
CA PRO A 267 3.47 -24.76 -37.38
C PRO A 267 2.44 -23.64 -37.24
N ALA A 268 2.90 -22.44 -36.85
CA ALA A 268 2.08 -21.29 -36.49
C ALA A 268 1.18 -20.80 -37.65
N ASN A 269 1.55 -21.10 -38.90
CA ASN A 269 0.77 -20.75 -40.08
C ASN A 269 -0.32 -21.78 -40.45
N HIS A 270 -0.37 -22.96 -39.79
CA HIS A 270 -1.32 -24.05 -40.08
C HIS A 270 -2.10 -24.51 -38.83
N ILE A 271 -2.34 -23.63 -37.87
CA ILE A 271 -3.09 -23.97 -36.64
C ILE A 271 -4.50 -24.51 -36.96
N MET A 272 -5.04 -24.21 -38.15
CA MET A 272 -6.40 -24.55 -38.61
C MET A 272 -6.55 -25.94 -39.26
N ASP A 273 -5.47 -26.67 -39.55
CA ASP A 273 -5.57 -28.01 -40.19
C ASP A 273 -6.20 -29.07 -39.26
N GLY A 274 -6.48 -28.70 -38.01
CA GLY A 274 -7.06 -29.56 -37.00
C GLY A 274 -8.24 -28.94 -36.27
N LYS A 275 -9.46 -29.01 -36.82
CA LYS A 275 -10.73 -28.65 -36.13
C LYS A 275 -10.96 -29.36 -34.76
N SER A 276 -10.09 -30.29 -34.39
CA SER A 276 -10.10 -31.00 -33.11
C SER A 276 -8.78 -30.84 -32.34
N TRP A 277 -7.87 -29.96 -32.76
CA TRP A 277 -6.56 -29.77 -32.15
C TRP A 277 -6.45 -28.36 -31.57
N LYS A 278 -6.15 -28.26 -30.27
CA LYS A 278 -6.02 -26.98 -29.57
C LYS A 278 -4.59 -26.73 -29.12
N PRO A 279 -4.03 -25.54 -29.37
CA PRO A 279 -2.70 -25.19 -28.87
C PRO A 279 -2.72 -25.09 -27.35
N VAL A 280 -1.70 -25.66 -26.71
CA VAL A 280 -1.54 -25.70 -25.25
C VAL A 280 -0.23 -25.09 -24.77
N ASP A 281 0.81 -25.05 -25.62
CA ASP A 281 2.10 -24.44 -25.33
C ASP A 281 2.86 -24.11 -26.62
N VAL A 282 3.94 -23.34 -26.52
CA VAL A 282 4.87 -23.08 -27.63
C VAL A 282 5.59 -24.36 -28.04
N GLY A 283 5.80 -24.53 -29.34
CA GLY A 283 6.49 -25.69 -29.90
C GLY A 283 8.02 -25.62 -29.76
N PRO A 284 8.72 -26.71 -30.12
CA PRO A 284 10.16 -26.83 -29.97
C PRO A 284 10.94 -25.78 -30.79
N ASN A 285 10.49 -25.44 -32.00
CA ASN A 285 11.21 -24.46 -32.83
C ASN A 285 11.11 -23.05 -32.23
N THR A 286 9.95 -22.72 -31.67
CA THR A 286 9.74 -21.48 -30.93
C THR A 286 10.63 -21.42 -29.71
N LEU A 287 10.71 -22.50 -28.93
CA LEU A 287 11.56 -22.58 -27.75
C LEU A 287 13.04 -22.38 -28.09
N GLU A 288 13.52 -23.01 -29.16
CA GLU A 288 14.90 -22.85 -29.62
C GLU A 288 15.23 -21.41 -30.02
N GLU A 289 14.32 -20.74 -30.73
CA GLU A 289 14.47 -19.32 -31.07
C GLU A 289 14.46 -18.43 -29.82
N MET A 290 13.56 -18.68 -28.87
CA MET A 290 13.52 -17.97 -27.60
C MET A 290 14.86 -18.11 -26.87
N ILE A 291 15.40 -19.33 -26.74
CA ILE A 291 16.71 -19.57 -26.11
C ILE A 291 17.83 -18.83 -26.86
N SER A 292 17.80 -18.84 -28.19
CA SER A 292 18.78 -18.12 -29.03
C SER A 292 18.73 -16.60 -28.85
N VAL A 293 17.53 -16.02 -28.72
CA VAL A 293 17.35 -14.58 -28.44
C VAL A 293 17.80 -14.25 -27.02
N LEU A 294 17.38 -15.06 -26.04
CA LEU A 294 17.62 -14.81 -24.62
C LEU A 294 19.08 -15.04 -24.23
N SER A 295 19.79 -15.99 -24.86
CA SER A 295 21.24 -16.19 -24.66
C SER A 295 22.10 -15.03 -25.15
N ARG A 296 21.59 -14.21 -26.07
CA ARG A 296 22.24 -12.97 -26.54
C ARG A 296 21.90 -11.77 -25.65
N CYS A 297 20.96 -11.92 -24.73
CA CYS A 297 20.53 -10.86 -23.82
C CYS A 297 21.33 -10.91 -22.51
N LYS A 298 21.77 -9.74 -22.05
CA LYS A 298 22.42 -9.60 -20.73
C LYS A 298 21.40 -9.38 -19.60
N ALA A 299 20.14 -9.11 -19.95
CA ALA A 299 19.00 -8.98 -19.05
C ALA A 299 17.71 -9.45 -19.76
N CYS A 300 16.97 -10.36 -19.13
CA CYS A 300 15.70 -10.90 -19.63
C CYS A 300 14.65 -10.81 -18.54
N GLU A 301 13.47 -10.28 -18.86
CA GLU A 301 12.32 -10.29 -17.95
C GLU A 301 11.12 -10.98 -18.58
N THR A 302 10.41 -11.76 -17.76
CA THR A 302 9.28 -12.59 -18.16
C THR A 302 8.00 -12.03 -17.56
N PHE A 303 7.01 -11.71 -18.38
CA PHE A 303 5.64 -11.34 -18.04
C PHE A 303 4.66 -12.40 -18.56
N VAL A 304 4.60 -13.60 -17.97
CA VAL A 304 3.68 -14.65 -18.46
C VAL A 304 3.29 -15.73 -17.45
N GLY A 305 2.05 -16.22 -17.56
CA GLY A 305 1.67 -17.58 -17.16
C GLY A 305 2.23 -18.65 -18.11
N LYS A 306 3.35 -19.27 -17.69
CA LYS A 306 4.09 -20.49 -18.10
C LYS A 306 4.18 -20.91 -19.58
N SER A 307 5.44 -20.93 -20.06
CA SER A 307 6.10 -22.08 -20.70
C SER A 307 7.43 -22.33 -19.97
N SER A 308 7.90 -23.58 -19.93
CA SER A 308 9.01 -24.03 -19.08
C SER A 308 10.38 -23.78 -19.71
N TYR A 309 11.35 -23.39 -18.86
CA TYR A 309 12.81 -23.27 -19.11
C TYR A 309 13.32 -22.03 -19.83
N VAL A 310 13.42 -20.90 -19.10
CA VAL A 310 14.56 -19.95 -19.17
C VAL A 310 14.71 -19.24 -17.80
N MET A 311 15.93 -19.10 -17.28
CA MET A 311 16.23 -18.25 -16.12
C MET A 311 16.08 -16.77 -16.53
N ALA A 312 14.92 -16.19 -16.24
CA ALA A 312 14.61 -14.77 -16.44
C ALA A 312 13.82 -14.28 -15.21
N ASP A 313 14.02 -13.01 -14.80
CA ASP A 313 13.29 -12.43 -13.66
C ASP A 313 11.78 -12.42 -14.04
N LEU A 314 10.97 -13.17 -13.31
CA LEU A 314 9.57 -13.48 -13.65
C LEU A 314 8.63 -12.55 -12.86
N ILE A 315 7.82 -11.76 -13.55
CA ILE A 315 6.78 -10.93 -12.95
C ILE A 315 5.43 -11.53 -13.28
N GLU A 316 4.80 -12.14 -12.28
CA GLU A 316 3.41 -12.50 -12.38
C GLU A 316 2.60 -11.18 -12.46
N ASN A 317 1.68 -11.03 -13.43
CA ASN A 317 0.73 -9.91 -13.52
C ASN A 317 1.25 -8.47 -13.83
N ALA A 318 1.34 -8.15 -15.13
CA ALA A 318 1.73 -6.84 -15.68
C ALA A 318 0.89 -5.62 -15.26
N SER A 319 -0.33 -5.83 -14.73
CA SER A 319 -1.25 -4.74 -14.37
C SER A 319 -0.70 -3.82 -13.27
N ILE A 320 0.10 -4.35 -12.34
CA ILE A 320 0.67 -3.57 -11.22
C ILE A 320 1.91 -2.80 -11.55
N VAL A 321 2.82 -3.44 -12.28
CA VAL A 321 3.97 -2.75 -12.86
C VAL A 321 3.46 -1.55 -13.65
N TRP A 322 2.34 -1.71 -14.35
CA TRP A 322 1.76 -0.66 -15.15
C TRP A 322 1.03 0.46 -14.39
N GLU A 323 0.17 0.16 -13.42
CA GLU A 323 -0.44 1.22 -12.61
C GLU A 323 0.64 2.05 -11.90
N PHE A 324 1.71 1.41 -11.42
CA PHE A 324 2.87 2.11 -10.88
C PHE A 324 3.57 3.01 -11.93
N LEU A 325 3.84 2.49 -13.14
CA LEU A 325 4.53 3.22 -14.20
C LEU A 325 3.72 4.36 -14.86
N LYS A 326 2.39 4.32 -14.77
CA LYS A 326 1.51 5.47 -15.10
C LYS A 326 1.67 6.66 -14.13
N GLY A 327 2.52 6.53 -13.11
CA GLY A 327 2.56 7.46 -11.98
C GLY A 327 1.34 7.34 -11.07
N ARG A 328 0.54 6.28 -11.21
CA ARG A 328 -0.56 6.02 -10.29
C ARG A 328 -0.03 5.31 -9.06
N LYS A 329 -0.62 5.69 -7.94
CA LYS A 329 -0.29 5.18 -6.62
C LYS A 329 -0.74 3.71 -6.51
N LEU A 330 0.16 2.82 -6.09
CA LEU A 330 -0.23 1.48 -5.63
C LEU A 330 -0.89 1.65 -4.26
N HIS A 331 -2.22 1.84 -4.23
CA HIS A 331 -2.93 2.23 -3.02
C HIS A 331 -2.78 1.22 -1.88
N GLY A 332 -2.73 -0.08 -2.18
CA GLY A 332 -2.43 -1.13 -1.20
C GLY A 332 -1.01 -1.05 -0.67
N LEU A 333 -0.02 -0.70 -1.49
CA LEU A 333 1.35 -0.42 -1.02
C LEU A 333 1.38 0.83 -0.13
N LEU A 334 0.79 1.93 -0.58
CA LEU A 334 0.75 3.17 0.21
C LEU A 334 -0.05 3.03 1.51
N ALA A 335 -0.99 2.09 1.54
CA ALA A 335 -1.72 1.74 2.74
C ALA A 335 -0.83 1.01 3.76
N LEU A 336 0.13 0.20 3.29
CA LEU A 336 1.19 -0.41 4.12
C LEU A 336 2.26 0.60 4.53
N ASP A 337 2.52 1.60 3.67
CA ASP A 337 3.44 2.71 3.93
C ASP A 337 3.00 3.64 5.08
N ARG A 338 1.95 3.27 5.82
CA ARG A 338 1.64 3.84 7.13
C ARG A 338 2.58 3.33 8.24
N ALA A 339 3.47 2.39 7.93
CA ALA A 339 4.45 1.86 8.87
C ALA A 339 5.75 1.44 8.16
N TYR A 340 6.63 2.40 7.89
CA TYR A 340 8.07 2.14 7.77
C TYR A 340 8.80 3.25 8.53
N PRO A 341 9.86 2.95 9.31
CA PRO A 341 10.58 3.97 10.05
C PRO A 341 11.09 5.05 9.09
N PHE A 342 10.69 6.30 9.32
CA PHE A 342 11.41 7.46 8.80
C PHE A 342 12.83 7.39 9.37
N GLU A 343 13.78 6.85 8.60
CA GLU A 343 15.19 6.89 8.97
C GLU A 343 15.72 8.30 8.71
N LEU A 344 15.61 9.15 9.72
CA LEU A 344 16.22 10.47 9.74
C LEU A 344 17.57 10.35 10.42
N ASN A 345 18.62 10.81 9.74
CA ASN A 345 19.90 11.04 10.37
C ASN A 345 19.82 12.36 11.15
N TRP A 346 19.41 12.30 12.42
CA TRP A 346 19.23 13.47 13.27
C TRP A 346 20.52 14.27 13.45
N ASP A 347 21.67 13.62 13.47
CA ASP A 347 22.98 14.27 13.62
C ASP A 347 23.37 15.08 12.37
N ALA A 348 22.77 14.78 11.22
CA ALA A 348 22.90 15.60 10.01
C ALA A 348 21.91 16.79 9.99
N ILE A 349 20.87 16.74 10.83
CA ILE A 349 19.78 17.74 10.85
C ILE A 349 20.02 18.80 11.93
N TYR A 350 20.37 18.38 13.15
CA TYR A 350 20.55 19.25 14.29
C TYR A 350 21.99 19.22 14.80
N ALA A 351 22.49 20.38 15.21
CA ALA A 351 23.83 20.47 15.81
C ALA A 351 23.94 19.74 17.16
N ASN A 352 22.84 19.61 17.89
CA ASN A 352 22.77 18.83 19.13
C ASN A 352 21.43 18.10 19.22
N THR A 353 21.46 16.79 19.03
CA THR A 353 20.27 15.92 19.00
C THR A 353 19.74 15.53 20.38
N THR A 354 20.44 15.86 21.46
CA THR A 354 19.98 15.59 22.83
C THR A 354 19.08 16.69 23.40
N LEU A 355 18.90 17.80 22.66
CA LEU A 355 18.03 18.90 23.10
C LEU A 355 16.55 18.48 23.03
N PRO A 356 15.67 19.06 23.87
CA PRO A 356 14.24 18.85 23.76
C PRO A 356 13.68 19.20 22.38
N LEU A 357 12.69 18.45 21.94
CA LEU A 357 12.03 18.60 20.64
C LEU A 357 10.66 19.25 20.76
N VAL A 358 10.42 20.22 19.89
CA VAL A 358 9.12 20.81 19.60
C VAL A 358 8.68 20.39 18.20
N VAL A 359 7.44 19.93 18.06
CA VAL A 359 6.85 19.54 16.76
C VAL A 359 5.63 20.40 16.45
N ASP A 360 5.61 21.04 15.28
CA ASP A 360 4.44 21.76 14.77
C ASP A 360 3.80 20.97 13.63
N VAL A 361 2.55 20.53 13.83
CA VAL A 361 1.79 19.72 12.87
C VAL A 361 0.96 20.64 11.98
N GLY A 362 1.21 20.57 10.67
CA GLY A 362 0.65 21.50 9.70
C GLY A 362 1.36 22.86 9.75
N SER A 363 2.69 22.83 9.79
CA SER A 363 3.51 24.02 10.06
C SER A 363 3.40 25.15 9.01
N GLY A 364 2.80 24.90 7.85
CA GLY A 364 2.59 25.92 6.81
C GLY A 364 3.91 26.53 6.32
N ASN A 365 4.03 27.85 6.36
CA ASN A 365 5.27 28.57 6.01
C ASN A 365 6.31 28.58 7.14
N GLY A 366 6.06 27.90 8.26
CA GLY A 366 7.04 27.70 9.33
C GLY A 366 7.32 28.92 10.22
N LEU A 367 6.65 30.06 10.06
CA LEU A 367 6.97 31.29 10.78
C LEU A 367 6.98 31.12 12.30
N PHE A 368 6.03 30.35 12.84
CA PHE A 368 5.97 30.03 14.26
C PHE A 368 7.27 29.35 14.73
N LEU A 369 7.67 28.28 14.04
CA LEU A 369 8.89 27.55 14.36
C LEU A 369 10.15 28.38 14.14
N PHE A 370 10.22 29.19 13.09
CA PHE A 370 11.38 30.07 12.88
C PHE A 370 11.59 31.07 14.01
N ARG A 371 10.50 31.68 14.49
CA ARG A 371 10.55 32.62 15.63
C ARG A 371 10.89 31.90 16.93
N MET A 372 10.28 30.73 17.19
CA MET A 372 10.61 29.90 18.35
C MET A 372 12.09 29.48 18.34
N ALA A 373 12.59 28.96 17.22
CA ALA A 373 13.99 28.54 17.06
C ALA A 373 14.99 29.69 17.19
N LYS A 374 14.59 30.92 16.88
CA LYS A 374 15.41 32.11 17.11
C LYS A 374 15.45 32.50 18.59
N MET A 375 14.33 32.38 19.30
CA MET A 375 14.20 32.77 20.72
C MET A 375 14.71 31.70 21.70
N ARG A 376 14.65 30.42 21.32
CA ARG A 376 15.03 29.27 22.15
C ARG A 376 16.09 28.46 21.42
N LYS A 377 17.36 28.64 21.83
CA LYS A 377 18.51 27.90 21.28
C LYS A 377 18.79 26.61 22.03
N ASP A 378 18.10 26.41 23.15
CA ASP A 378 18.14 25.24 24.00
C ASP A 378 17.20 24.11 23.55
N TRP A 379 16.40 24.32 22.49
CA TRP A 379 15.46 23.34 21.92
C TRP A 379 15.66 23.17 20.41
N ASN A 380 15.23 22.01 19.89
CA ASN A 380 15.10 21.71 18.47
C ASN A 380 13.64 21.78 18.01
N PHE A 381 13.44 22.16 16.75
CA PHE A 381 12.13 22.47 16.19
C PHE A 381 11.88 21.74 14.87
N LEU A 382 10.85 20.90 14.82
CA LEU A 382 10.46 20.12 13.65
C LEU A 382 9.09 20.56 13.12
N GLY A 383 9.03 21.02 11.88
CA GLY A 383 7.79 21.27 11.15
C GLY A 383 7.37 20.07 10.31
N MET A 384 6.15 19.57 10.54
CA MET A 384 5.57 18.51 9.72
C MET A 384 4.46 19.10 8.85
N GLU A 385 4.64 19.09 7.54
CA GLU A 385 3.71 19.73 6.60
C GLU A 385 3.41 18.81 5.42
N ASN A 386 2.16 18.74 4.96
CA ASN A 386 1.80 17.85 3.85
C ASN A 386 2.12 18.47 2.48
N ASN A 387 2.31 19.77 2.41
CA ASN A 387 2.60 20.51 1.18
C ASN A 387 4.11 20.62 0.94
N GLU A 388 4.62 19.79 0.03
CA GLU A 388 6.05 19.76 -0.36
C GLU A 388 6.61 21.12 -0.77
N LYS A 389 5.81 21.98 -1.42
CA LYS A 389 6.27 23.30 -1.86
C LYS A 389 6.53 24.24 -0.67
N LEU A 390 5.72 24.14 0.39
CA LEU A 390 5.93 24.91 1.60
C LEU A 390 7.17 24.42 2.35
N VAL A 391 7.31 23.10 2.47
CA VAL A 391 8.50 22.49 3.10
C VAL A 391 9.78 22.88 2.38
N SER A 392 9.81 22.83 1.04
CA SER A 392 10.98 23.26 0.27
C SER A 392 11.38 24.70 0.60
N ARG A 393 10.40 25.63 0.66
CA ARG A 393 10.67 27.03 1.03
C ARG A 393 11.19 27.16 2.46
N CYS A 394 10.64 26.38 3.39
CA CYS A 394 11.10 26.38 4.77
C CYS A 394 12.56 25.87 4.88
N LEU A 395 12.90 24.80 4.16
CA LEU A 395 14.27 24.26 4.11
C LEU A 395 15.25 25.26 3.47
N ASP A 396 14.85 25.94 2.39
CA ASP A 396 15.64 27.02 1.80
C ASP A 396 15.92 28.13 2.82
N HIS A 397 14.92 28.51 3.62
CA HIS A 397 15.08 29.51 4.68
C HIS A 397 15.98 29.03 5.82
N VAL A 398 15.87 27.77 6.25
CA VAL A 398 16.79 27.16 7.24
C VAL A 398 18.23 27.26 6.75
N SER A 399 18.47 26.87 5.49
CA SER A 399 19.79 26.93 4.87
C SER A 399 20.33 28.37 4.78
N GLN A 400 19.53 29.32 4.31
CA GLN A 400 19.93 30.73 4.15
C GLN A 400 20.17 31.44 5.48
N SER A 401 19.41 31.10 6.53
CA SER A 401 19.53 31.72 7.85
C SER A 401 20.65 31.11 8.71
N GLY A 402 21.23 29.98 8.28
CA GLY A 402 22.20 29.23 9.08
C GLY A 402 21.61 28.64 10.36
N MET A 403 20.30 28.40 10.39
CA MET A 403 19.62 27.83 11.55
C MET A 403 20.01 26.36 11.71
N THR A 404 20.49 25.99 12.90
CA THR A 404 20.95 24.62 13.21
C THR A 404 20.03 23.84 14.15
N ASN A 405 18.95 24.48 14.60
CA ASN A 405 17.99 23.92 15.56
C ASN A 405 16.56 23.89 15.00
N GLY A 406 16.38 24.00 13.68
CA GLY A 406 15.07 23.98 13.03
C GLY A 406 15.10 23.18 11.72
N TYR A 407 14.09 22.34 11.49
CA TYR A 407 13.97 21.50 10.31
C TYR A 407 12.52 21.26 9.90
N PHE A 408 12.29 20.91 8.63
CA PHE A 408 10.95 20.71 8.07
C PHE A 408 10.88 19.47 7.19
N ILE A 409 9.77 18.73 7.26
CA ILE A 409 9.56 17.49 6.51
C ILE A 409 8.20 17.49 5.83
N ALA A 410 8.20 17.09 4.56
CA ALA A 410 6.99 16.88 3.76
C ALA A 410 6.37 15.53 4.11
N THR A 411 5.31 15.53 4.91
CA THR A 411 4.70 14.30 5.39
C THR A 411 3.26 14.47 5.91
N ASN A 412 2.53 13.36 5.98
CA ASN A 412 1.26 13.29 6.70
C ASN A 412 1.52 12.92 8.16
N ALA A 413 1.40 13.90 9.07
CA ALA A 413 1.62 13.68 10.49
C ALA A 413 0.70 12.58 11.08
N THR A 414 -0.52 12.41 10.57
CA THR A 414 -1.45 11.41 11.11
C THR A 414 -0.93 9.97 10.97
N SER A 415 -0.12 9.70 9.94
CA SER A 415 0.47 8.38 9.69
C SER A 415 1.94 8.27 10.06
N THR A 416 2.66 9.39 10.21
CA THR A 416 4.13 9.36 10.32
C THR A 416 4.68 9.95 11.62
N PHE A 417 3.85 10.66 12.40
CA PHE A 417 4.27 11.32 13.64
C PHE A 417 4.96 10.35 14.59
N GLN A 418 4.31 9.21 14.87
CA GLN A 418 4.87 8.22 15.79
C GLN A 418 6.25 7.74 15.35
N SER A 419 6.37 7.32 14.09
CA SER A 419 7.61 6.80 13.52
C SER A 419 8.76 7.82 13.51
N ILE A 420 8.48 9.06 13.11
CA ILE A 420 9.49 10.10 13.06
C ILE A 420 9.94 10.44 14.47
N VAL A 421 8.99 10.78 15.33
CA VAL A 421 9.29 11.34 16.65
C VAL A 421 9.87 10.28 17.59
N SER A 422 9.47 9.01 17.48
CA SER A 422 10.05 7.93 18.30
C SER A 422 11.53 7.64 18.00
N SER A 423 12.03 8.09 16.83
CA SER A 423 13.45 7.93 16.47
C SER A 423 14.34 9.07 16.96
N TYR A 424 13.73 10.17 17.45
CA TYR A 424 14.48 11.33 17.92
C TYR A 424 15.15 11.04 19.28
N PRO A 425 16.45 11.36 19.49
CA PRO A 425 17.15 10.97 20.72
C PRO A 425 16.75 11.72 22.00
N GLY A 426 16.23 12.94 21.89
CA GLY A 426 15.82 13.77 23.03
C GLY A 426 14.32 13.70 23.35
N ASP A 427 13.88 14.49 24.33
CA ASP A 427 12.50 14.47 24.80
C ASP A 427 11.56 15.32 23.94
N LEU A 428 10.40 14.78 23.56
CA LEU A 428 9.32 15.57 22.98
C LEU A 428 8.64 16.41 24.07
N VAL A 429 8.80 17.73 24.04
CA VAL A 429 8.29 18.62 25.12
C VAL A 429 7.10 19.48 24.71
N LEU A 430 6.88 19.68 23.41
CA LEU A 430 5.75 20.46 22.90
C LEU A 430 5.30 19.93 21.55
N VAL A 431 3.98 19.74 21.39
CA VAL A 431 3.34 19.57 20.09
C VAL A 431 2.35 20.70 19.86
N SER A 432 2.43 21.38 18.72
CA SER A 432 1.44 22.39 18.33
C SER A 432 0.62 21.92 17.12
N ILE A 433 -0.68 22.19 17.14
CA ILE A 433 -1.60 22.00 16.01
C ILE A 433 -2.37 23.30 15.85
N GLN A 434 -2.03 24.07 14.82
CA GLN A 434 -2.45 25.47 14.71
C GLN A 434 -3.26 25.70 13.44
N CYS A 435 -4.45 26.26 13.62
CA CYS A 435 -5.40 26.64 12.57
C CYS A 435 -5.56 25.58 11.47
N PRO A 436 -5.87 24.33 11.86
CA PRO A 436 -6.08 23.26 10.90
C PRO A 436 -7.24 23.63 9.96
N ASN A 437 -7.01 23.62 8.64
CA ASN A 437 -8.00 24.03 7.63
C ASN A 437 -8.90 22.86 7.19
N PRO A 438 -10.16 22.80 7.66
CA PRO A 438 -11.10 21.76 7.23
C PRO A 438 -11.65 22.06 5.82
N ASP A 439 -11.88 21.03 5.02
CA ASP A 439 -12.60 21.17 3.75
C ASP A 439 -14.09 21.33 4.04
N PHE A 440 -14.57 22.57 4.10
CA PHE A 440 -15.96 22.90 4.39
C PHE A 440 -16.96 22.45 3.31
N ASN A 441 -16.49 22.16 2.09
CA ASN A 441 -17.35 21.78 0.96
C ASN A 441 -17.66 20.28 0.94
N LYS A 442 -16.88 19.46 1.66
CA LYS A 442 -17.07 18.02 1.73
C LYS A 442 -17.37 17.62 3.17
N THR A 443 -18.62 17.28 3.45
CA THR A 443 -19.10 16.90 4.80
C THR A 443 -18.29 15.77 5.44
N GLU A 444 -17.75 14.88 4.61
CA GLU A 444 -16.84 13.79 4.97
C GLU A 444 -15.39 14.23 5.31
N TYR A 445 -14.94 15.39 4.80
CA TYR A 445 -13.57 15.91 4.99
C TYR A 445 -13.51 17.12 5.92
N ARG A 446 -14.66 17.70 6.28
CA ARG A 446 -14.80 18.72 7.32
C ARG A 446 -14.06 18.38 8.62
N TRP A 447 -13.87 17.10 8.90
CA TRP A 447 -13.41 16.60 10.21
C TRP A 447 -12.19 15.67 10.13
N ARG A 448 -11.39 15.77 9.06
CA ARG A 448 -10.23 14.88 8.83
C ARG A 448 -8.99 15.20 9.67
N MET A 449 -9.06 16.17 10.57
CA MET A 449 -7.93 16.73 11.31
C MET A 449 -7.90 16.20 12.74
N VAL A 450 -6.70 15.94 13.29
CA VAL A 450 -6.52 15.35 14.64
C VAL A 450 -7.26 14.01 14.79
N ARG A 451 -6.79 12.97 14.10
CA ARG A 451 -7.35 11.62 14.25
C ARG A 451 -6.82 10.92 15.51
N ARG A 452 -7.58 9.93 16.00
CA ARG A 452 -7.17 9.01 17.08
C ARG A 452 -5.70 8.61 17.04
N SER A 453 -5.20 8.13 15.90
CA SER A 453 -3.80 7.66 15.77
C SER A 453 -2.77 8.74 16.09
N LEU A 454 -3.01 9.97 15.63
CA LEU A 454 -2.15 11.11 15.93
C LEU A 454 -2.23 11.48 17.41
N VAL A 455 -3.43 11.50 17.98
CA VAL A 455 -3.65 11.83 19.40
C VAL A 455 -2.97 10.82 20.31
N GLU A 456 -3.15 9.52 20.06
CA GLU A 456 -2.52 8.45 20.84
C GLU A 456 -1.00 8.52 20.72
N ALA A 457 -0.46 8.71 19.51
CA ALA A 457 0.99 8.87 19.31
C ALA A 457 1.57 10.08 20.05
N ILE A 458 0.90 11.23 20.01
CA ILE A 458 1.31 12.42 20.78
C ILE A 458 1.25 12.14 22.28
N ALA A 459 0.13 11.60 22.78
CA ALA A 459 -0.04 11.33 24.20
C ALA A 459 0.97 10.29 24.72
N ASP A 460 1.38 9.34 23.89
CA ASP A 460 2.36 8.32 24.22
C ASP A 460 3.79 8.88 24.27
N LEU A 461 4.21 9.62 23.24
CA LEU A 461 5.59 10.09 23.06
C LEU A 461 5.94 11.37 23.81
N LEU A 462 4.95 12.21 24.14
CA LEU A 462 5.19 13.47 24.86
C LEU A 462 5.83 13.19 26.22
N ALA A 463 6.83 13.96 26.64
CA ALA A 463 7.46 13.80 27.95
C ALA A 463 6.51 14.21 29.10
N SER A 464 6.81 13.78 30.32
CA SER A 464 6.13 14.31 31.53
C SER A 464 6.24 15.84 31.55
N ASP A 465 5.16 16.53 31.93
CA ASP A 465 5.01 18.00 31.88
C ASP A 465 5.13 18.63 30.48
N GLY A 466 5.23 17.79 29.44
CA GLY A 466 5.14 18.17 28.04
C GLY A 466 3.75 18.71 27.71
N LYS A 467 3.68 19.56 26.69
CA LYS A 467 2.49 20.34 26.36
C LYS A 467 1.95 20.03 24.97
N VAL A 468 0.64 20.13 24.80
CA VAL A 468 -0.01 20.19 23.48
C VAL A 468 -0.73 21.52 23.34
N PHE A 469 -0.34 22.33 22.36
CA PHE A 469 -0.98 23.60 22.06
C PHE A 469 -1.89 23.46 20.85
N LEU A 470 -3.18 23.76 21.03
CA LEU A 470 -4.19 23.70 19.99
C LEU A 470 -4.75 25.11 19.75
N GLN A 471 -4.86 25.52 18.50
CA GLN A 471 -5.59 26.74 18.18
C GLN A 471 -6.35 26.67 16.85
N SER A 472 -7.46 27.40 16.75
CA SER A 472 -8.21 27.59 15.51
C SER A 472 -9.03 28.89 15.56
N ASP A 473 -9.24 29.52 14.42
CA ASP A 473 -10.17 30.64 14.24
C ASP A 473 -11.63 30.18 14.06
N VAL A 474 -11.86 28.86 14.08
CA VAL A 474 -13.18 28.24 13.96
C VAL A 474 -13.49 27.48 15.25
N LYS A 475 -14.53 27.93 15.97
CA LYS A 475 -14.87 27.42 17.31
C LYS A 475 -15.12 25.91 17.29
N GLU A 476 -15.89 25.45 16.31
CA GLU A 476 -16.28 24.05 16.16
C GLU A 476 -15.06 23.15 15.93
N VAL A 477 -14.07 23.63 15.19
CA VAL A 477 -12.81 22.93 14.95
C VAL A 477 -12.01 22.84 16.26
N ALA A 478 -11.89 23.94 17.00
CA ALA A 478 -11.19 23.95 18.29
C ALA A 478 -11.85 23.03 19.33
N VAL A 479 -13.18 23.08 19.46
CA VAL A 479 -13.97 22.19 20.33
C VAL A 479 -13.72 20.75 19.95
N ARG A 480 -13.75 20.43 18.65
CA ARG A 480 -13.55 19.06 18.19
C ARG A 480 -12.15 18.54 18.47
N MET A 481 -11.11 19.35 18.24
CA MET A 481 -9.74 18.96 18.59
C MET A 481 -9.63 18.65 20.10
N LYS A 482 -10.22 19.50 20.95
CA LYS A 482 -10.30 19.27 22.40
C LYS A 482 -10.97 17.92 22.69
N GLU A 483 -12.12 17.63 22.10
CA GLU A 483 -12.84 16.37 22.31
C GLU A 483 -11.99 15.14 21.92
N GLU A 484 -11.33 15.18 20.76
CA GLU A 484 -10.47 14.08 20.30
C GLU A 484 -9.30 13.85 21.26
N PHE A 485 -8.62 14.91 21.70
CA PHE A 485 -7.54 14.81 22.69
C PHE A 485 -8.02 14.34 24.06
N MET A 486 -9.17 14.80 24.55
CA MET A 486 -9.73 14.36 25.83
C MET A 486 -10.22 12.91 25.78
N LYS A 487 -10.71 12.46 24.62
CA LYS A 487 -11.21 11.09 24.42
C LYS A 487 -10.08 10.09 24.28
N TYR A 488 -9.09 10.37 23.43
CA TYR A 488 -8.04 9.41 23.06
C TYR A 488 -6.73 9.62 23.83
N GLY A 489 -6.52 10.79 24.45
CA GLY A 489 -5.43 11.06 25.40
C GLY A 489 -5.81 10.81 26.87
N LYS A 490 -6.97 10.18 27.13
CA LYS A 490 -7.56 10.02 28.47
C LYS A 490 -6.58 9.37 29.45
N GLY A 491 -6.40 10.02 30.61
CA GLY A 491 -5.50 9.56 31.67
C GLY A 491 -4.04 10.03 31.51
N LYS A 492 -3.68 10.59 30.35
CA LYS A 492 -2.35 11.16 30.08
C LYS A 492 -2.36 12.68 29.98
N LEU A 493 -3.39 13.27 29.38
CA LEU A 493 -3.48 14.70 29.12
C LEU A 493 -4.59 15.38 29.93
N THR A 494 -4.32 16.59 30.40
CA THR A 494 -5.27 17.45 31.12
C THR A 494 -5.27 18.86 30.55
N VAL A 495 -6.41 19.56 30.63
CA VAL A 495 -6.51 20.96 30.16
C VAL A 495 -5.89 21.88 31.20
N VAL A 496 -5.02 22.79 30.75
CA VAL A 496 -4.49 23.87 31.58
C VAL A 496 -5.52 24.99 31.65
N HIS A 497 -5.88 25.42 32.85
CA HIS A 497 -6.76 26.56 33.11
C HIS A 497 -5.94 27.75 33.63
N ASP A 498 -6.24 28.97 33.17
CA ASP A 498 -5.64 30.19 33.72
C ASP A 498 -6.05 30.35 35.21
N LEU A 499 -5.06 30.67 36.06
CA LEU A 499 -5.19 30.73 37.53
C LEU A 499 -5.95 31.97 38.07
N GLU A 500 -6.36 32.89 37.20
CA GLU A 500 -7.03 34.13 37.57
C GLU A 500 -8.50 34.14 37.11
N ASP A 501 -9.35 33.49 37.90
CA ASP A 501 -10.73 33.88 38.24
C ASP A 501 -11.57 32.65 38.57
N SER A 502 -12.02 32.54 39.81
CA SER A 502 -12.74 31.38 40.35
C SER A 502 -14.26 31.52 40.21
N THR A 503 -14.81 31.57 38.98
CA THR A 503 -16.26 31.32 38.77
C THR A 503 -16.59 30.78 37.35
N SER A 504 -17.30 29.65 37.29
CA SER A 504 -17.84 28.92 36.11
C SER A 504 -16.89 27.99 35.32
N HIS A 505 -17.30 26.71 35.23
CA HIS A 505 -16.56 25.57 34.67
C HIS A 505 -16.92 25.21 33.21
N GLN A 506 -17.44 26.15 32.41
CA GLN A 506 -17.76 25.88 31.00
C GLN A 506 -17.01 26.84 30.05
N ASP A 507 -16.20 26.26 29.17
CA ASP A 507 -15.56 26.86 27.99
C ASP A 507 -14.59 28.04 28.17
N ARG A 508 -13.51 27.85 28.94
CA ARG A 508 -12.40 28.80 28.98
C ARG A 508 -11.37 28.50 27.88
N TRP A 509 -11.20 29.45 26.96
CA TRP A 509 -10.13 29.50 25.94
C TRP A 509 -9.03 30.45 26.40
N LEU A 510 -7.77 30.16 26.06
CA LEU A 510 -6.67 31.07 26.37
C LEU A 510 -6.81 32.38 25.56
N LYS A 511 -6.74 33.52 26.25
CA LYS A 511 -6.86 34.84 25.62
C LYS A 511 -5.68 35.16 24.71
N GLU A 512 -4.48 34.85 25.20
CA GLU A 512 -3.22 35.11 24.50
C GLU A 512 -2.53 33.82 24.07
N ASN A 513 -1.61 33.95 23.11
CA ASN A 513 -0.72 32.85 22.74
C ASN A 513 0.27 32.61 23.91
N PRO A 514 0.28 31.40 24.51
CA PRO A 514 1.07 31.14 25.72
C PRO A 514 2.58 31.22 25.51
N PHE A 515 3.04 31.29 24.27
CA PHE A 515 4.46 31.42 23.91
C PHE A 515 4.84 32.84 23.47
N GLY A 516 3.88 33.75 23.33
CA GLY A 516 4.11 35.10 22.80
C GLY A 516 4.53 35.14 21.33
N ILE A 517 4.44 34.01 20.61
CA ILE A 517 4.85 33.88 19.21
C ILE A 517 3.65 33.47 18.37
N ARG A 518 3.21 34.38 17.50
CA ARG A 518 2.07 34.16 16.59
C ARG A 518 2.50 33.44 15.32
N SER A 519 1.66 32.53 14.85
CA SER A 519 1.75 31.94 13.51
C SER A 519 1.30 32.95 12.43
N ASP A 520 1.61 32.68 11.16
CA ASP A 520 1.17 33.50 10.03
C ASP A 520 -0.35 33.69 10.01
N TRP A 521 -1.08 32.58 10.19
CA TRP A 521 -2.54 32.59 10.17
C TRP A 521 -3.11 33.29 11.40
N GLU A 522 -2.53 33.07 12.57
CA GLU A 522 -2.96 33.75 13.80
C GLU A 522 -2.84 35.27 13.67
N GLN A 523 -1.74 35.77 13.10
CA GLN A 523 -1.57 37.19 12.84
C GLN A 523 -2.67 37.72 11.90
N HIS A 524 -2.91 37.03 10.79
CA HIS A 524 -3.97 37.40 9.84
C HIS A 524 -5.37 37.45 10.47
N VAL A 525 -5.70 36.49 11.34
CA VAL A 525 -7.00 36.41 12.01
C VAL A 525 -7.17 37.55 13.03
N ILE A 526 -6.12 37.86 13.80
CA ILE A 526 -6.15 38.94 14.79
C ILE A 526 -6.25 40.31 14.09
N ASP A 527 -5.49 40.53 13.02
CA ASP A 527 -5.47 41.80 12.29
C ASP A 527 -6.84 42.16 11.68
N ARG A 528 -7.64 41.15 11.33
CA ARG A 528 -9.03 41.32 10.85
C ARG A 528 -10.09 41.34 11.96
N GLY A 529 -9.69 41.32 13.24
CA GLY A 529 -10.59 41.38 14.39
C GLY A 529 -11.41 40.10 14.64
N ALA A 530 -10.99 38.96 14.11
CA ALA A 530 -11.69 37.69 14.29
C ALA A 530 -11.23 36.95 15.56
N PRO A 531 -12.10 36.13 16.19
CA PRO A 531 -11.76 35.41 17.41
C PRO A 531 -10.76 34.28 17.14
N MET A 532 -9.97 33.96 18.16
CA MET A 532 -9.08 32.81 18.16
C MET A 532 -9.36 31.94 19.39
N TYR A 533 -9.56 30.64 19.16
CA TYR A 533 -9.88 29.67 20.20
C TYR A 533 -8.62 28.85 20.49
N ARG A 534 -8.05 29.04 21.69
CA ARG A 534 -6.76 28.46 22.09
C ARG A 534 -6.90 27.56 23.30
N LEU A 535 -6.20 26.43 23.28
CA LEU A 535 -6.16 25.46 24.36
C LEU A 535 -4.73 24.99 24.57
N LEU A 536 -4.35 24.81 25.82
CA LEU A 536 -3.12 24.13 26.21
C LEU A 536 -3.46 22.89 27.03
N LEU A 537 -2.91 21.75 26.62
CA LEU A 537 -2.99 20.50 27.36
C LEU A 537 -1.62 20.21 27.97
N LEU A 538 -1.61 19.60 29.15
CA LEU A 538 -0.41 19.17 29.87
C LEU A 538 -0.45 17.65 30.05
N LYS A 539 0.70 16.99 29.82
CA LYS A 539 0.86 15.58 30.18
C LYS A 539 1.12 15.44 31.67
N SER A 540 0.23 14.71 32.34
CA SER A 540 0.37 14.41 33.77
C SER A 540 1.63 13.58 34.01
N SER A 541 2.40 13.96 35.02
CA SER A 541 3.46 13.11 35.56
C SER A 541 2.83 11.81 36.11
N PRO A 542 3.42 10.62 35.86
CA PRO A 542 2.93 9.39 36.46
C PRO A 542 2.96 9.57 37.98
N SER A 543 1.82 9.37 38.64
CA SER A 543 1.74 9.31 40.09
C SER A 543 2.70 8.22 40.56
N GLY A 544 3.76 8.62 41.27
CA GLY A 544 4.76 7.72 41.85
C GLY A 544 4.20 6.78 42.90
#